data_AF-A0A1G3KLN3-F1
#
_entry.id   AF-A0A1G3KLN3-F1
#
_cell.length_a   1.000
_cell.length_b   1.000
_cell.length_c   1.000
_cell.angle_alpha   90.00
_cell.angle_beta   90.00
_cell.angle_gamma   90.00
#
_symmetry.space_group_name_H-M   'P 1'
#
loop_
_entity.id
_entity.type
_entity.pdbx_description
1 polymer ?
#
loop_
_entity_poly.entity_id
_entity_poly.type
_entity_poly.pdbx_seq_one_letter_code
_entity_poly.pdbx_strand_id
1 'polypeptide(L)'
;PDGRPAGGRGLCQMADRLAGEGYAVLTVNPFYRWQASPVVDAANDWSNPAVREKLFGYLKQLTRPIVETDAAAHLAFLDSQKEVDSKRRIGTTGYCMGGAMTIYTAALKPDRVGAAASFHGGGVGTDKPDSPHLLIPATNAGYLFAIADNDDKETPNEKLLLKAVLEPRKPWHEVEVYAGAMHGWCPPDSRAYDEAAAEKAWARMLELFKAELA
;
A
#
# COMPACT_ATOMS: atom_id res chain seq x y z
N PRO A 1 -0.39 -26.26 12.43
CA PRO A 1 0.41 -26.11 11.19
C PRO A 1 -0.42 -26.57 9.98
N ASP A 2 -0.97 -25.64 9.21
CA ASP A 2 -2.10 -25.87 8.30
C ASP A 2 -1.70 -26.15 6.84
N GLY A 3 -0.48 -26.61 6.57
CA GLY A 3 -0.11 -27.20 5.26
C GLY A 3 -0.18 -26.28 4.03
N ARG A 4 -0.42 -24.97 4.18
CA ARG A 4 -0.46 -24.04 3.04
C ARG A 4 0.96 -23.60 2.62
N PRO A 5 1.26 -23.51 1.31
CA PRO A 5 2.58 -23.12 0.81
C PRO A 5 2.98 -21.70 1.25
N ALA A 6 4.29 -21.44 1.33
CA ALA A 6 4.87 -20.27 2.00
C ALA A 6 4.74 -18.93 1.24
N GLY A 7 4.45 -18.95 -0.06
CA GLY A 7 4.27 -17.73 -0.85
C GLY A 7 2.91 -17.08 -0.55
N GLY A 8 2.91 -15.78 -0.23
CA GLY A 8 1.69 -14.98 -0.10
C GLY A 8 1.05 -14.96 1.28
N ARG A 9 1.72 -15.46 2.33
CA ARG A 9 1.23 -15.34 3.72
C ARG A 9 1.63 -14.04 4.42
N GLY A 10 2.68 -13.34 3.99
CA GLY A 10 3.17 -12.16 4.68
C GLY A 10 2.09 -11.08 4.83
N LEU A 11 1.36 -10.79 3.75
CA LEU A 11 0.26 -9.82 3.80
C LEU A 11 -0.89 -10.26 4.69
N CYS A 12 -1.21 -11.56 4.76
CA CYS A 12 -2.23 -12.07 5.69
C CYS A 12 -1.76 -11.94 7.14
N GLN A 13 -0.49 -12.25 7.45
CA GLN A 13 0.07 -12.07 8.79
C GLN A 13 0.05 -10.61 9.23
N MET A 14 0.34 -9.69 8.30
CA MET A 14 0.24 -8.26 8.54
C MET A 14 -1.22 -7.82 8.77
N ALA A 15 -2.17 -8.39 8.03
CA ALA A 15 -3.58 -8.14 8.26
C ALA A 15 -4.06 -8.66 9.63
N ASP A 16 -3.64 -9.85 10.03
CA ASP A 16 -3.91 -10.40 11.37
C ASP A 16 -3.34 -9.49 12.46
N ARG A 17 -2.15 -8.93 12.23
CA ARG A 17 -1.53 -7.97 13.15
C ARG A 17 -2.35 -6.67 13.26
N LEU A 18 -2.80 -6.09 12.15
CA LEU A 18 -3.70 -4.92 12.17
C LEU A 18 -5.05 -5.25 12.86
N ALA A 19 -5.57 -6.46 12.67
CA ALA A 19 -6.76 -6.91 13.37
C ALA A 19 -6.53 -6.97 14.90
N GLY A 20 -5.35 -7.40 15.33
CA GLY A 20 -4.91 -7.34 16.72
C GLY A 20 -4.84 -5.92 17.31
N GLU A 21 -4.65 -4.90 16.48
CA GLU A 21 -4.68 -3.48 16.86
C GLU A 21 -6.12 -2.89 16.88
N GLY A 22 -7.15 -3.72 16.64
CA GLY A 22 -8.56 -3.33 16.69
C GLY A 22 -9.16 -2.84 15.38
N TYR A 23 -8.52 -3.10 14.23
CA TYR A 23 -9.05 -2.77 12.91
C TYR A 23 -9.78 -3.95 12.26
N ALA A 24 -10.85 -3.69 11.53
CA ALA A 24 -11.38 -4.64 10.55
C ALA A 24 -10.57 -4.50 9.25
N VAL A 25 -10.00 -5.60 8.76
CA VAL A 25 -9.02 -5.57 7.66
C VAL A 25 -9.48 -6.40 6.46
N LEU A 26 -9.38 -5.83 5.27
CA LEU A 26 -9.56 -6.53 4.00
C LEU A 26 -8.24 -6.58 3.24
N THR A 27 -7.68 -7.78 3.07
CA THR A 27 -6.53 -8.02 2.19
C THR A 27 -7.03 -8.46 0.82
N VAL A 28 -6.65 -7.71 -0.21
CA VAL A 28 -7.15 -7.91 -1.58
C VAL A 28 -6.10 -8.55 -2.47
N ASN A 29 -6.54 -9.39 -3.41
CA ASN A 29 -5.70 -9.85 -4.51
C ASN A 29 -5.93 -8.92 -5.72
N PRO A 30 -5.01 -7.99 -6.03
CA PRO A 30 -5.17 -7.08 -7.16
C PRO A 30 -5.14 -7.79 -8.52
N PHE A 31 -4.66 -9.03 -8.57
CA PHE A 31 -4.53 -9.82 -9.79
C PHE A 31 -5.67 -10.81 -10.03
N TYR A 32 -6.77 -10.72 -9.26
CA TYR A 32 -7.87 -11.70 -9.29
C TYR A 32 -8.46 -11.95 -10.69
N ARG A 33 -8.37 -10.96 -11.61
CA ARG A 33 -8.82 -11.10 -13.01
C ARG A 33 -8.00 -12.11 -13.82
N TRP A 34 -6.74 -12.34 -13.45
CA TRP A 34 -5.81 -13.20 -14.19
C TRP A 34 -5.33 -14.40 -13.38
N GLN A 35 -5.34 -14.30 -12.05
CA GLN A 35 -4.86 -15.37 -11.19
C GLN A 35 -5.54 -15.33 -9.81
N ALA A 36 -6.15 -16.45 -9.43
CA ALA A 36 -6.64 -16.66 -8.07
C ALA A 36 -5.48 -16.72 -7.06
N SER A 37 -5.75 -16.35 -5.82
CA SER A 37 -4.75 -16.48 -4.74
C SER A 37 -4.48 -17.96 -4.42
N PRO A 38 -3.26 -18.32 -4.02
CA PRO A 38 -2.07 -17.46 -3.92
C PRO A 38 -1.47 -17.13 -5.30
N VAL A 39 -1.08 -15.88 -5.51
CA VAL A 39 -0.47 -15.43 -6.78
C VAL A 39 1.00 -15.83 -6.87
N VAL A 40 1.72 -15.76 -5.75
CA VAL A 40 3.09 -16.24 -5.59
C VAL A 40 3.04 -17.43 -4.65
N ASP A 41 3.54 -18.57 -5.09
CA ASP A 41 3.57 -19.82 -4.34
C ASP A 41 4.70 -20.74 -4.88
N ALA A 42 4.72 -22.01 -4.48
CA ALA A 42 5.72 -22.95 -4.97
C ALA A 42 5.65 -23.18 -6.50
N ALA A 43 4.47 -23.02 -7.11
CA ALA A 43 4.29 -23.13 -8.56
C ALA A 43 4.55 -21.80 -9.30
N ASN A 44 4.44 -20.67 -8.59
CA ASN A 44 4.65 -19.31 -9.08
C ASN A 44 5.78 -18.64 -8.28
N ASP A 45 6.96 -19.23 -8.28
CA ASP A 45 8.13 -18.68 -7.59
C ASP A 45 8.64 -17.42 -8.32
N TRP A 46 8.65 -16.29 -7.60
CA TRP A 46 9.17 -15.01 -8.08
C TRP A 46 10.65 -15.06 -8.48
N SER A 47 11.42 -16.06 -8.06
CA SER A 47 12.79 -16.22 -8.54
C SER A 47 12.85 -16.59 -10.04
N ASN A 48 11.82 -17.27 -10.55
CA ASN A 48 11.72 -17.69 -11.94
C ASN A 48 11.48 -16.48 -12.87
N PRO A 49 12.35 -16.22 -13.86
CA PRO A 49 12.19 -15.11 -14.80
C PRO A 49 10.85 -15.10 -15.53
N ALA A 50 10.32 -16.25 -15.96
CA ALA A 50 9.06 -16.34 -16.69
C ALA A 50 7.85 -16.00 -15.79
N VAL A 51 7.91 -16.39 -14.52
CA VAL A 51 6.89 -16.01 -13.53
C VAL A 51 6.94 -14.51 -13.28
N ARG A 52 8.13 -13.92 -13.12
CA ARG A 52 8.30 -12.47 -13.00
C ARG A 52 7.71 -11.75 -14.20
N GLU A 53 8.06 -12.15 -15.41
CA GLU A 53 7.54 -11.53 -16.64
C GLU A 53 6.01 -11.57 -16.69
N LYS A 54 5.41 -12.72 -16.39
CA LYS A 54 3.96 -12.89 -16.29
C LYS A 54 3.34 -11.93 -15.27
N LEU A 55 3.89 -11.86 -14.05
CA LEU A 55 3.37 -11.01 -12.98
C LEU A 55 3.58 -9.52 -13.27
N PHE A 56 4.70 -9.14 -13.89
CA PHE A 56 4.89 -7.79 -14.44
C PHE A 56 3.86 -7.48 -15.54
N GLY A 57 3.48 -8.48 -16.35
CA GLY A 57 2.38 -8.39 -17.29
C GLY A 57 1.07 -7.99 -16.61
N TYR A 58 0.74 -8.60 -15.47
CA TYR A 58 -0.44 -8.24 -14.67
C TYR A 58 -0.32 -6.85 -14.05
N LEU A 59 0.85 -6.52 -13.50
CA LEU A 59 1.11 -5.20 -12.91
C LEU A 59 0.88 -4.06 -13.91
N LYS A 60 1.29 -4.24 -15.18
CA LYS A 60 1.05 -3.26 -16.25
C LYS A 60 -0.44 -3.01 -16.52
N GLN A 61 -1.32 -3.94 -16.15
CA GLN A 61 -2.77 -3.78 -16.33
C GLN A 61 -3.45 -3.04 -15.17
N LEU A 62 -2.76 -2.84 -14.03
CA LEU A 62 -3.28 -2.12 -12.86
C LEU A 62 -3.30 -0.59 -13.09
N THR A 63 -3.98 -0.17 -14.14
CA THR A 63 -4.23 1.23 -14.45
C THR A 63 -5.14 1.88 -13.41
N ARG A 64 -5.08 3.20 -13.28
CA ARG A 64 -5.94 3.95 -12.35
C ARG A 64 -7.44 3.56 -12.45
N PRO A 65 -8.08 3.50 -13.64
CA PRO A 65 -9.49 3.10 -13.73
C PRO A 65 -9.78 1.68 -13.19
N ILE A 66 -8.87 0.72 -13.42
CA ILE A 66 -9.01 -0.65 -12.90
C ILE A 66 -8.93 -0.64 -11.38
N VAL A 67 -7.92 0.06 -10.83
CA VAL A 67 -7.73 0.18 -9.39
C VAL A 67 -8.91 0.89 -8.72
N GLU A 68 -9.39 1.99 -9.30
CA GLU A 68 -10.54 2.74 -8.76
C GLU A 68 -11.84 1.91 -8.82
N THR A 69 -12.05 1.13 -9.89
CA THR A 69 -13.20 0.22 -9.99
C THR A 69 -13.20 -0.81 -8.87
N ASP A 70 -12.05 -1.43 -8.60
CA ASP A 70 -11.92 -2.41 -7.53
C ASP A 70 -12.01 -1.75 -6.15
N ALA A 71 -11.37 -0.60 -5.96
CA ALA A 71 -11.42 0.16 -4.71
C ALA A 71 -12.86 0.53 -4.32
N ALA A 72 -13.69 0.93 -5.29
CA ALA A 72 -15.11 1.19 -5.04
C ALA A 72 -15.83 -0.04 -4.46
N ALA A 73 -15.59 -1.22 -5.04
CA ALA A 73 -16.18 -2.48 -4.59
C ALA A 73 -15.65 -2.91 -3.22
N HIS A 74 -14.34 -2.77 -2.97
CA HIS A 74 -13.71 -3.10 -1.69
C HIS A 74 -14.22 -2.21 -0.54
N LEU A 75 -14.33 -0.90 -0.77
CA LEU A 75 -14.86 0.04 0.22
C LEU A 75 -16.33 -0.26 0.53
N ALA A 76 -17.15 -0.50 -0.49
CA ALA A 76 -18.56 -0.87 -0.30
C ALA A 76 -18.71 -2.20 0.45
N PHE A 77 -17.84 -3.18 0.15
CA PHE A 77 -17.82 -4.44 0.87
C PHE A 77 -17.49 -4.23 2.36
N LEU A 78 -16.42 -3.49 2.67
CA LEU A 78 -16.04 -3.16 4.06
C LEU A 78 -17.20 -2.48 4.80
N ASP A 79 -17.82 -1.46 4.19
CA ASP A 79 -18.94 -0.73 4.81
C ASP A 79 -20.18 -1.60 5.08
N SER A 80 -20.33 -2.73 4.40
CA SER A 80 -21.42 -3.68 4.63
C SER A 80 -21.15 -4.70 5.73
N GLN A 81 -19.91 -4.79 6.25
CA GLN A 81 -19.56 -5.74 7.31
C GLN A 81 -20.01 -5.23 8.68
N LYS A 82 -20.54 -6.12 9.51
CA LYS A 82 -21.00 -5.77 10.88
C LYS A 82 -19.85 -5.34 11.80
N GLU A 83 -18.63 -5.75 11.50
CA GLU A 83 -17.42 -5.42 12.24
C GLU A 83 -16.89 -4.01 11.92
N VAL A 84 -17.40 -3.35 10.87
CA VAL A 84 -16.95 -2.03 10.42
C VAL A 84 -17.91 -0.95 10.91
N ASP A 85 -17.38 0.05 11.64
CA ASP A 85 -18.13 1.26 11.94
C ASP A 85 -18.09 2.21 10.74
N SER A 86 -19.21 2.27 10.00
CA SER A 86 -19.34 3.11 8.81
C SER A 86 -19.35 4.63 9.11
N LYS A 87 -19.42 5.04 10.37
CA LYS A 87 -19.28 6.45 10.78
C LYS A 87 -17.82 6.90 10.86
N ARG A 88 -16.89 5.95 11.06
CA ARG A 88 -15.45 6.22 11.13
C ARG A 88 -14.83 6.12 9.75
N ARG A 89 -13.70 6.78 9.52
CA ARG A 89 -12.97 6.74 8.24
C ARG A 89 -12.24 5.40 8.04
N ILE A 90 -11.92 5.07 6.78
CA ILE A 90 -11.14 3.88 6.39
C ILE A 90 -9.70 4.30 6.11
N GLY A 91 -8.75 3.46 6.53
CA GLY A 91 -7.35 3.54 6.12
C GLY A 91 -7.05 2.59 4.97
N THR A 92 -6.14 2.97 4.09
CA THR A 92 -5.58 2.10 3.05
C THR A 92 -4.06 2.02 3.18
N THR A 93 -3.51 0.82 3.08
CA THR A 93 -2.07 0.57 3.12
C THR A 93 -1.65 -0.30 1.95
N GLY A 94 -0.49 -0.02 1.36
CA GLY A 94 -0.02 -0.71 0.16
C GLY A 94 1.50 -0.78 0.07
N TYR A 95 1.97 -1.88 -0.53
CA TYR A 95 3.38 -2.24 -0.68
C TYR A 95 3.73 -2.31 -2.16
N CYS A 96 4.89 -1.78 -2.58
CA CYS A 96 5.33 -1.80 -3.98
C CYS A 96 4.26 -1.16 -4.90
N MET A 97 3.67 -1.93 -5.82
CA MET A 97 2.56 -1.50 -6.68
C MET A 97 1.36 -0.94 -5.90
N GLY A 98 1.16 -1.41 -4.66
CA GLY A 98 0.09 -0.94 -3.78
C GLY A 98 0.25 0.53 -3.38
N GLY A 99 1.44 1.11 -3.49
CA GLY A 99 1.69 2.51 -3.14
C GLY A 99 0.86 3.49 -3.98
N ALA A 100 0.80 3.31 -5.30
CA ALA A 100 -0.06 4.14 -6.16
C ALA A 100 -1.54 3.86 -5.89
N MET A 101 -1.88 2.60 -5.60
CA MET A 101 -3.26 2.19 -5.32
C MET A 101 -3.84 2.87 -4.09
N THR A 102 -3.03 3.14 -3.05
CA THR A 102 -3.50 3.85 -1.86
C THR A 102 -3.91 5.28 -2.17
N ILE A 103 -3.13 5.98 -3.01
CA ILE A 103 -3.46 7.35 -3.45
C ILE A 103 -4.73 7.35 -4.30
N TYR A 104 -4.84 6.43 -5.27
CA TYR A 104 -6.03 6.32 -6.11
C TYR A 104 -7.29 6.03 -5.27
N THR A 105 -7.19 5.14 -4.28
CA THR A 105 -8.29 4.81 -3.37
C THR A 105 -8.70 6.02 -2.53
N ALA A 106 -7.73 6.78 -1.99
CA ALA A 106 -8.00 7.98 -1.23
C ALA A 106 -8.66 9.09 -2.09
N ALA A 107 -8.21 9.24 -3.33
CA ALA A 107 -8.76 10.21 -4.28
C ALA A 107 -10.17 9.86 -4.76
N LEU A 108 -10.49 8.56 -4.84
CA LEU A 108 -11.80 8.08 -5.27
C LEU A 108 -12.91 8.39 -4.24
N LYS A 109 -12.60 8.27 -2.94
CA LYS A 109 -13.56 8.48 -1.85
C LYS A 109 -12.96 9.40 -0.77
N PRO A 110 -12.75 10.70 -1.06
CA PRO A 110 -12.03 11.62 -0.18
C PRO A 110 -12.71 11.86 1.17
N ASP A 111 -14.03 11.63 1.28
CA ASP A 111 -14.75 11.76 2.55
C ASP A 111 -14.73 10.48 3.39
N ARG A 112 -14.48 9.33 2.76
CA ARG A 112 -14.51 8.00 3.40
C ARG A 112 -13.11 7.56 3.83
N VAL A 113 -12.10 7.84 3.01
CA VAL A 113 -10.72 7.41 3.23
C VAL A 113 -9.97 8.51 3.97
N GLY A 114 -9.60 8.22 5.22
CA GLY A 114 -8.91 9.16 6.11
C GLY A 114 -7.39 8.99 6.11
N ALA A 115 -6.87 7.82 5.76
CA ALA A 115 -5.44 7.56 5.81
C ALA A 115 -4.97 6.75 4.61
N ALA A 116 -3.81 7.09 4.06
CA ALA A 116 -3.14 6.33 3.01
C ALA A 116 -1.65 6.13 3.34
N ALA A 117 -1.22 4.88 3.47
CA ALA A 117 0.17 4.51 3.73
C ALA A 117 0.77 3.76 2.53
N SER A 118 1.92 4.23 2.03
CA SER A 118 2.69 3.63 0.95
C SER A 118 4.04 3.19 1.48
N PHE A 119 4.40 1.93 1.25
CA PHE A 119 5.67 1.32 1.66
C PHE A 119 6.41 0.84 0.42
N HIS A 120 7.65 1.33 0.22
CA HIS A 120 8.45 1.11 -0.99
C HIS A 120 7.61 1.24 -2.28
N GLY A 121 6.67 2.18 -2.30
CA GLY A 121 5.86 2.45 -3.48
C GLY A 121 6.67 3.26 -4.47
N GLY A 122 7.03 2.65 -5.59
CA GLY A 122 7.76 3.34 -6.66
C GLY A 122 6.82 4.04 -7.65
N GLY A 123 7.22 5.23 -8.13
CA GLY A 123 6.49 5.97 -9.15
C GLY A 123 5.17 6.58 -8.65
N VAL A 124 5.03 6.76 -7.33
CA VAL A 124 3.93 7.48 -6.70
C VAL A 124 4.08 9.00 -6.87
N GLY A 125 5.31 9.50 -7.01
CA GLY A 125 5.64 10.89 -7.34
C GLY A 125 6.58 10.98 -8.54
N THR A 126 6.13 11.58 -9.65
CA THR A 126 6.88 11.72 -10.90
C THR A 126 6.58 13.06 -11.56
N ASP A 127 7.33 13.44 -12.58
CA ASP A 127 7.12 14.65 -13.39
C ASP A 127 5.98 14.52 -14.44
N LYS A 128 5.38 13.33 -14.54
CA LYS A 128 4.34 13.06 -15.52
C LYS A 128 3.01 13.70 -15.12
N PRO A 129 2.19 14.17 -16.09
CA PRO A 129 0.92 14.82 -15.81
C PRO A 129 -0.13 13.88 -15.19
N ASP A 130 0.06 12.56 -15.29
CA ASP A 130 -0.80 11.52 -14.72
C ASP A 130 -0.24 10.92 -13.41
N SER A 131 0.78 11.55 -12.82
CA SER A 131 1.45 11.06 -11.62
C SER A 131 0.48 10.96 -10.42
N PRO A 132 0.52 9.86 -9.62
CA PRO A 132 -0.41 9.68 -8.50
C PRO A 132 -0.43 10.83 -7.49
N HIS A 133 0.74 11.36 -7.13
CA HIS A 133 0.85 12.44 -6.13
C HIS A 133 0.06 13.72 -6.49
N LEU A 134 -0.28 13.94 -7.77
CA LEU A 134 -1.09 15.09 -8.20
C LEU A 134 -2.55 14.99 -7.75
N LEU A 135 -3.01 13.82 -7.30
CA LEU A 135 -4.36 13.61 -6.77
C LEU A 135 -4.46 13.96 -5.28
N ILE A 136 -3.34 13.94 -4.56
CA ILE A 136 -3.24 14.16 -3.11
C ILE A 136 -3.94 15.45 -2.66
N PRO A 137 -3.81 16.61 -3.36
CA PRO A 137 -4.46 17.86 -2.95
C PRO A 137 -6.00 17.79 -2.90
N ALA A 138 -6.63 16.90 -3.67
CA ALA A 138 -8.09 16.74 -3.69
C ALA A 138 -8.61 15.77 -2.62
N THR A 139 -7.75 15.26 -1.74
CA THR A 139 -8.12 14.27 -0.72
C THR A 139 -8.20 14.89 0.67
N ASN A 140 -8.94 14.27 1.58
CA ASN A 140 -8.94 14.63 3.01
C ASN A 140 -8.09 13.67 3.85
N ALA A 141 -7.33 12.78 3.21
CA ALA A 141 -6.54 11.78 3.90
C ALA A 141 -5.22 12.37 4.41
N GLY A 142 -4.75 11.85 5.55
CA GLY A 142 -3.34 11.88 5.94
C GLY A 142 -2.52 10.81 5.21
N TYR A 143 -1.21 11.04 5.09
CA TYR A 143 -0.34 10.23 4.23
C TYR A 143 0.97 9.82 4.90
N LEU A 144 1.30 8.54 4.80
CA LEU A 144 2.65 8.03 5.09
C LEU A 144 3.30 7.55 3.79
N PHE A 145 4.48 8.07 3.49
CA PHE A 145 5.35 7.55 2.44
C PHE A 145 6.65 7.04 3.08
N ALA A 146 6.74 5.73 3.27
CA ALA A 146 7.95 5.05 3.67
C ALA A 146 8.69 4.58 2.42
N ILE A 147 9.88 5.15 2.17
CA ILE A 147 10.66 4.97 0.95
C ILE A 147 11.91 4.14 1.27
N ALA A 148 12.24 3.16 0.43
CA ALA A 148 13.47 2.38 0.57
C ALA A 148 14.69 3.23 0.19
N ASP A 149 15.84 3.00 0.80
CA ASP A 149 17.06 3.76 0.49
C ASP A 149 17.54 3.52 -0.95
N ASN A 150 17.44 2.28 -1.45
CA ASN A 150 17.77 1.99 -2.85
C ASN A 150 16.80 2.66 -3.84
N ASP A 151 15.50 2.72 -3.50
CA ASP A 151 14.49 3.35 -4.35
C ASP A 151 14.73 4.86 -4.41
N ASP A 152 15.02 5.50 -3.27
CA ASP A 152 15.37 6.92 -3.21
C ASP A 152 16.66 7.24 -3.99
N LYS A 153 17.62 6.32 -4.03
CA LYS A 153 18.83 6.48 -4.87
C LYS A 153 18.53 6.41 -6.37
N GLU A 154 17.57 5.58 -6.77
CA GLU A 154 17.12 5.48 -8.16
C GLU A 154 16.25 6.67 -8.58
N THR A 155 15.35 7.15 -7.71
CA THR A 155 14.42 8.26 -7.97
C THR A 155 14.47 9.36 -6.91
N PRO A 156 15.60 10.07 -6.73
CA PRO A 156 15.83 10.97 -5.59
C PRO A 156 14.88 12.17 -5.48
N ASN A 157 14.22 12.53 -6.59
CA ASN A 157 13.27 13.63 -6.64
C ASN A 157 11.86 13.24 -6.17
N GLU A 158 11.52 11.95 -6.12
CA GLU A 158 10.18 11.48 -5.76
C GLU A 158 9.79 11.96 -4.35
N LYS A 159 10.68 11.82 -3.36
CA LYS A 159 10.46 12.35 -2.00
C LYS A 159 10.21 13.85 -1.96
N LEU A 160 10.81 14.63 -2.87
CA LEU A 160 10.67 16.09 -2.92
C LEU A 160 9.30 16.47 -3.47
N LEU A 161 8.85 15.79 -4.53
CA LEU A 161 7.51 15.97 -5.10
C LEU A 161 6.41 15.62 -4.09
N LEU A 162 6.58 14.51 -3.37
CA LEU A 162 5.65 14.10 -2.31
C LEU A 162 5.60 15.13 -1.18
N LYS A 163 6.76 15.61 -0.70
CA LYS A 163 6.81 16.66 0.34
C LYS A 163 6.12 17.94 -0.12
N ALA A 164 6.36 18.38 -1.36
CA ALA A 164 5.79 19.62 -1.89
C ALA A 164 4.25 19.61 -1.93
N VAL A 165 3.62 18.48 -2.24
CA VAL A 165 2.14 18.38 -2.24
C VAL A 165 1.54 18.18 -0.84
N LEU A 166 2.34 17.76 0.14
CA LEU A 166 1.90 17.49 1.51
C LEU A 166 2.11 18.69 2.46
N GLU A 167 3.18 19.45 2.30
CA GLU A 167 3.54 20.59 3.16
C GLU A 167 2.40 21.61 3.40
N PRO A 168 1.60 22.03 2.38
CA PRO A 168 0.51 22.98 2.61
C PRO A 168 -0.74 22.33 3.27
N ARG A 169 -0.74 21.02 3.51
CA ARG A 169 -1.91 20.27 3.97
C ARG A 169 -1.92 20.13 5.49
N LYS A 170 -3.13 20.15 6.06
CA LYS A 170 -3.36 20.01 7.51
C LYS A 170 -3.37 18.56 8.02
N PRO A 171 -3.91 17.56 7.28
CA PRO A 171 -3.87 16.17 7.74
C PRO A 171 -2.44 15.70 8.04
N TRP A 172 -2.34 14.73 8.94
CA TRP A 172 -1.09 14.09 9.31
C TRP A 172 -0.34 13.63 8.06
N HIS A 173 0.95 13.94 7.97
CA HIS A 173 1.75 13.48 6.85
C HIS A 173 3.21 13.25 7.20
N GLU A 174 3.81 12.26 6.55
CA GLU A 174 5.22 11.94 6.68
C GLU A 174 5.77 11.38 5.36
N VAL A 175 6.98 11.82 5.00
CA VAL A 175 7.77 11.27 3.91
C VAL A 175 9.16 10.96 4.45
N GLU A 176 9.48 9.69 4.58
CA GLU A 176 10.73 9.23 5.17
C GLU A 176 11.44 8.22 4.28
N VAL A 177 12.76 8.40 4.13
CA VAL A 177 13.66 7.43 3.51
C VAL A 177 14.29 6.58 4.60
N TYR A 178 14.16 5.25 4.48
CA TYR A 178 14.62 4.29 5.46
C TYR A 178 16.04 3.82 5.08
N ALA A 179 17.05 4.44 5.71
CA ALA A 179 18.46 4.16 5.43
C ALA A 179 18.78 2.66 5.53
N GLY A 180 19.44 2.11 4.49
CA GLY A 180 19.79 0.69 4.41
C GLY A 180 18.64 -0.25 3.99
N ALA A 181 17.39 0.20 4.04
CA ALA A 181 16.26 -0.63 3.62
C ALA A 181 16.23 -0.81 2.10
N MET A 182 15.95 -2.04 1.67
CA MET A 182 15.83 -2.41 0.26
C MET A 182 14.36 -2.46 -0.18
N HIS A 183 14.08 -2.30 -1.47
CA HIS A 183 12.73 -2.48 -2.00
C HIS A 183 12.10 -3.79 -1.52
N GLY A 184 10.91 -3.71 -0.94
CA GLY A 184 10.25 -4.88 -0.35
C GLY A 184 10.70 -5.24 1.07
N TRP A 185 11.29 -4.31 1.85
CA TRP A 185 11.78 -4.62 3.20
C TRP A 185 10.70 -4.88 4.25
N CYS A 186 9.45 -4.50 4.02
CA CYS A 186 8.41 -4.58 5.05
C CYS A 186 7.79 -5.98 5.23
N PRO A 187 7.41 -6.71 4.16
CA PRO A 187 6.73 -8.00 4.34
C PRO A 187 7.66 -9.06 4.97
N PRO A 188 7.24 -9.77 6.04
CA PRO A 188 8.08 -10.77 6.71
C PRO A 188 8.50 -11.96 5.85
N ASP A 189 7.78 -12.24 4.76
CA ASP A 189 8.09 -13.29 3.79
C ASP A 189 8.96 -12.79 2.61
N SER A 190 9.37 -11.52 2.63
CA SER A 190 10.28 -10.95 1.64
C SER A 190 11.73 -11.35 1.89
N ARG A 191 12.48 -11.58 0.80
CA ARG A 191 13.93 -11.77 0.87
C ARG A 191 14.68 -10.51 1.33
N ALA A 192 14.05 -9.35 1.20
CA ALA A 192 14.60 -8.06 1.60
C ALA A 192 14.18 -7.64 3.02
N TYR A 193 13.49 -8.52 3.76
CA TYR A 193 12.92 -8.18 5.07
C TYR A 193 13.97 -7.61 6.02
N ASP A 194 13.70 -6.41 6.53
CA ASP A 194 14.47 -5.74 7.57
C ASP A 194 13.51 -5.45 8.72
N GLU A 195 13.59 -6.28 9.77
CA GLU A 195 12.67 -6.23 10.90
C GLU A 195 12.68 -4.86 11.59
N ALA A 196 13.86 -4.28 11.85
CA ALA A 196 13.95 -3.01 12.56
C ALA A 196 13.32 -1.86 11.76
N ALA A 197 13.61 -1.80 10.45
CA ALA A 197 13.01 -0.80 9.57
C ALA A 197 11.52 -1.03 9.35
N ALA A 198 11.08 -2.29 9.26
CA ALA A 198 9.68 -2.66 9.11
C ALA A 198 8.85 -2.29 10.34
N GLU A 199 9.36 -2.58 11.55
CA GLU A 199 8.70 -2.25 12.82
C GLU A 199 8.59 -0.74 13.03
N LYS A 200 9.63 0.02 12.67
CA LYS A 200 9.56 1.48 12.66
C LYS A 200 8.45 1.98 11.73
N ALA A 201 8.44 1.52 10.48
CA ALA A 201 7.46 1.95 9.49
C ALA A 201 6.03 1.55 9.89
N TRP A 202 5.87 0.37 10.51
CA TRP A 202 4.60 -0.08 11.08
C TRP A 202 4.09 0.86 12.17
N ALA A 203 4.95 1.25 13.12
CA ALA A 203 4.59 2.18 14.18
C ALA A 203 4.15 3.54 13.63
N ARG A 204 4.80 4.06 12.58
CA ARG A 204 4.38 5.31 11.92
C ARG A 204 3.00 5.18 11.26
N MET A 205 2.69 4.03 10.66
CA MET A 205 1.35 3.78 10.09
C MET A 205 0.26 3.75 11.17
N LEU A 206 0.55 3.16 12.34
CA LEU A 206 -0.41 3.16 13.45
C LEU A 206 -0.65 4.58 13.99
N GLU A 207 0.37 5.43 14.05
CA GLU A 207 0.20 6.85 14.42
C GLU A 207 -0.65 7.61 13.39
N LEU A 208 -0.43 7.38 12.09
CA LEU A 208 -1.29 7.91 11.03
C LEU A 208 -2.75 7.45 11.22
N PHE A 209 -2.98 6.16 11.40
CA PHE A 209 -4.34 5.62 11.52
C PHE A 209 -5.04 6.15 12.77
N LYS A 210 -4.33 6.25 13.89
CA LYS A 210 -4.84 6.85 15.13
C LYS A 210 -5.23 8.32 14.93
N ALA A 211 -4.46 9.09 14.16
CA ALA A 211 -4.73 10.50 13.92
C ALA A 211 -5.94 10.73 12.99
N GLU A 212 -6.11 9.89 11.97
CA GLU A 212 -7.00 10.18 10.84
C GLU A 212 -8.24 9.29 10.73
N LEU A 213 -8.29 8.17 11.46
CA LEU A 213 -9.42 7.22 11.44
C LEU A 213 -10.30 7.29 12.68
N ALA A 214 -10.03 8.22 13.60
CA ALA A 214 -10.87 8.45 14.79
C ALA A 214 -12.30 8.83 14.39
#